data_AF-A0A538SEZ0-F1
#
_entry.id   AF-A0A538SEZ0-F1
#
_cell.length_a   1.000
_cell.length_b   1.000
_cell.length_c   1.000
_cell.angle_alpha   90.00
_cell.angle_beta   90.00
_cell.angle_gamma   90.00
#
_symmetry.space_group_name_H-M   'P 1'
#
loop_
_entity.id
_entity.type
_entity.pdbx_description
1 polymer ?
#
loop_
_entity_poly.entity_id
_entity_poly.type
_entity_poly.pdbx_seq_one_letter_code
_entity_poly.pdbx_strand_id
1 'polypeptide(L)'
;MAALSQGLKWGPKWRPKFLVALGDAELARDSLRDASIYYTRAREDAPDDPTPRRALGDFYIKRGTYELAIPEYQAAIEKDSTDVELHYSLGQALFYTQRYNDALEEYKRVAAMDPDFAPGQLALGDLYYRSGGADRRRYLDARAPLEKYTQLAPSDPKGWSLLGRDYAQLAMKDEALAAMNKAEQLGDKSKEMYTIRARIEVDRKDWNAALADYDRGEAAPEDLLRIAQVLVFQGNNARAESLYRSIVAQDSTSGSAKFAVNELGKLRFRVKDYPAAVALFQRRIALDPSNDEAYYYIGLSYKEMKQYPEALDALRRAAELGEGKFDRHFWLGIMYAQVDSVAGARLELGRAIELDSTGTNKNTGVALRQLGFYKLLDRDYPEAIKMLERAVAINDKDSQAWVWLAQGYQNSGNRSKACEAYGRVLDLDSSQPDALKGKKVLGCGTATRGGAP
;
A
#
# COMPACT_ATOMS: atom_id res chain seq x y z
N MET A 1 48.98 -14.06 -33.18
CA MET A 1 50.26 -13.62 -32.57
C MET A 1 51.41 -13.59 -33.57
N ALA A 2 51.94 -14.72 -34.04
CA ALA A 2 53.13 -14.73 -34.92
C ALA A 2 52.99 -13.84 -36.19
N ALA A 3 51.84 -13.89 -36.86
CA ALA A 3 51.55 -13.06 -38.04
C ALA A 3 51.50 -11.55 -37.69
N LEU A 4 50.90 -11.18 -36.55
CA LEU A 4 50.81 -9.78 -36.11
C LEU A 4 52.20 -9.24 -35.70
N SER A 5 53.02 -10.06 -35.03
CA SER A 5 54.39 -9.70 -34.65
C SER A 5 55.30 -9.50 -35.87
N GLN A 6 55.06 -10.21 -36.98
CA GLN A 6 55.81 -10.00 -38.22
C GLN A 6 55.48 -8.64 -38.86
N GLY A 7 54.22 -8.19 -38.75
CA GLY A 7 53.77 -6.88 -39.24
C GLY A 7 54.46 -5.69 -38.60
N LEU A 8 55.02 -5.84 -37.39
CA LEU A 8 55.82 -4.80 -36.73
C LEU A 8 57.09 -4.41 -37.52
N LYS A 9 57.55 -5.27 -38.43
CA LYS A 9 58.73 -5.03 -39.27
C LYS A 9 58.41 -4.26 -40.56
N TRP A 10 57.13 -3.98 -40.85
CA TRP A 10 56.71 -3.39 -42.13
C TRP A 10 56.81 -1.87 -42.17
N GLY A 11 57.51 -1.27 -41.20
CA GLY A 11 57.83 0.15 -41.15
C GLY A 11 56.93 0.97 -40.22
N PRO A 12 57.33 2.20 -39.90
CA PRO A 12 56.72 3.04 -38.86
C PRO A 12 55.26 3.39 -39.17
N LYS A 13 54.87 3.47 -40.45
CA LYS A 13 53.50 3.75 -40.87
C LYS A 13 52.50 2.67 -40.46
N TRP A 14 52.91 1.40 -40.47
CA TRP A 14 52.01 0.27 -40.22
C TRP A 14 52.12 -0.27 -38.79
N ARG A 15 53.27 -0.04 -38.15
CA ARG A 15 53.59 -0.53 -36.82
C ARG A 15 52.52 -0.20 -35.75
N PRO A 16 51.96 1.02 -35.64
CA PRO A 16 50.90 1.32 -34.67
C PRO A 16 49.67 0.42 -34.81
N LYS A 17 49.21 0.15 -36.04
CA LYS A 17 48.04 -0.71 -36.30
C LYS A 17 48.29 -2.15 -35.86
N PHE A 18 49.47 -2.68 -36.11
CA PHE A 18 49.85 -4.02 -35.63
C PHE A 18 50.03 -4.07 -34.12
N LEU A 19 50.52 -2.99 -33.49
CA LEU A 19 50.59 -2.90 -32.03
C LEU A 19 49.20 -2.87 -31.40
N VAL A 20 48.25 -2.11 -31.93
CA VAL A 20 46.84 -2.14 -31.48
C VAL A 20 46.27 -3.56 -31.62
N ALA A 21 46.43 -4.20 -32.77
CA ALA A 21 45.96 -5.57 -33.00
C ALA A 21 46.61 -6.62 -32.08
N LEU A 22 47.88 -6.44 -31.72
CA LEU A 22 48.55 -7.27 -30.69
C LEU A 22 47.98 -7.00 -29.31
N GLY A 23 47.69 -5.74 -28.97
CA GLY A 23 46.99 -5.36 -27.76
C GLY A 23 45.63 -6.05 -27.64
N ASP A 24 44.82 -6.01 -28.70
CA ASP A 24 43.51 -6.65 -28.76
C ASP A 24 43.62 -8.17 -28.59
N ALA A 25 44.64 -8.79 -29.23
CA ALA A 25 44.88 -10.21 -29.13
C ALA A 25 45.32 -10.64 -27.73
N GLU A 26 46.15 -9.84 -27.03
CA GLU A 26 46.52 -10.11 -25.64
C GLU A 26 45.36 -9.87 -24.68
N LEU A 27 44.54 -8.85 -24.92
CA LEU A 27 43.33 -8.59 -24.16
C LEU A 27 42.35 -9.77 -24.26
N ALA A 28 42.17 -10.34 -25.46
CA ALA A 28 41.37 -11.54 -25.67
C ALA A 28 41.92 -12.79 -24.97
N ARG A 29 43.21 -12.78 -24.61
CA ARG A 29 43.89 -13.83 -23.84
C ARG A 29 43.97 -13.52 -22.35
N ASP A 30 43.31 -12.46 -21.90
CA ASP A 30 43.33 -11.97 -20.52
C ASP A 30 44.73 -11.52 -20.02
N SER A 31 45.69 -11.28 -20.94
CA SER A 31 46.99 -10.70 -20.59
C SER A 31 46.92 -9.17 -20.55
N LEU A 32 46.34 -8.65 -19.47
CA LEU A 32 46.14 -7.20 -19.29
C LEU A 32 47.44 -6.41 -19.28
N ARG A 33 48.52 -7.01 -18.74
CA ARG A 33 49.84 -6.38 -18.70
C ARG A 33 50.37 -6.19 -20.12
N ASP A 34 50.38 -7.24 -20.92
CA ASP A 34 50.96 -7.18 -22.27
C ASP A 34 50.10 -6.34 -23.20
N ALA A 35 48.77 -6.42 -23.08
CA ALA A 35 47.84 -5.55 -23.79
C ALA A 35 48.14 -4.06 -23.53
N SER A 36 48.29 -3.66 -22.26
CA SER A 36 48.60 -2.28 -21.90
C SER A 36 49.93 -1.79 -22.50
N ILE A 37 50.94 -2.66 -22.58
CA ILE A 37 52.24 -2.32 -23.16
C ILE A 37 52.10 -2.07 -24.66
N TYR A 38 51.37 -2.94 -25.37
CA TYR A 38 51.18 -2.81 -26.81
C TYR A 38 50.39 -1.55 -27.18
N TYR A 39 49.28 -1.25 -26.48
CA TYR A 39 48.52 -0.03 -26.70
C TYR A 39 49.34 1.23 -26.36
N THR A 40 50.10 1.23 -25.26
CA THR A 40 50.96 2.36 -24.88
C THR A 40 52.01 2.65 -25.96
N ARG A 41 52.67 1.60 -26.46
CA ARG A 41 53.65 1.73 -27.55
C ARG A 41 53.00 2.19 -28.85
N ALA A 42 51.79 1.72 -29.16
CA ALA A 42 51.07 2.14 -30.36
C ALA A 42 50.80 3.65 -30.36
N ARG A 43 50.40 4.19 -29.21
CA ARG A 43 50.21 5.63 -28.98
C ARG A 43 51.50 6.43 -29.10
N GLU A 44 52.60 5.91 -28.57
CA GLU A 44 53.92 6.57 -28.67
C GLU A 44 54.45 6.60 -30.10
N ASP A 45 54.23 5.52 -30.87
CA ASP A 45 54.67 5.41 -32.27
C ASP A 45 53.87 6.28 -33.24
N ALA A 46 52.64 6.70 -32.87
CA ALA A 46 51.78 7.56 -33.68
C ALA A 46 51.03 8.58 -32.82
N PRO A 47 51.72 9.65 -32.35
CA PRO A 47 51.14 10.62 -31.40
C PRO A 47 50.02 11.47 -32.00
N ASP A 48 49.98 11.63 -33.33
CA ASP A 48 48.99 12.39 -34.08
C ASP A 48 47.84 11.54 -34.65
N ASP A 49 47.92 10.21 -34.56
CA ASP A 49 46.83 9.30 -34.94
C ASP A 49 45.90 9.11 -33.73
N PRO A 50 44.60 9.41 -33.82
CA PRO A 50 43.66 9.19 -32.71
C PRO A 50 43.43 7.70 -32.42
N THR A 51 43.66 6.80 -33.39
CA THR A 51 43.30 5.37 -33.29
C THR A 51 43.96 4.65 -32.11
N PRO A 52 45.29 4.77 -31.87
CA PRO A 52 45.93 4.10 -30.75
C PRO A 52 45.51 4.67 -29.39
N ARG A 53 45.21 5.97 -29.31
CA ARG A 53 44.70 6.62 -28.08
C ARG A 53 43.31 6.12 -27.76
N ARG A 54 42.43 6.05 -28.78
CA ARG A 54 41.11 5.45 -28.66
C ARG A 54 41.20 4.02 -28.14
N ALA A 55 42.03 3.17 -28.76
CA ALA A 55 42.19 1.77 -28.35
C ALA A 55 42.69 1.63 -26.90
N LEU A 56 43.60 2.51 -26.46
CA LEU A 56 44.06 2.55 -25.07
C LEU A 56 42.96 3.01 -24.10
N GLY A 57 42.15 4.00 -24.49
CA GLY A 57 40.95 4.41 -23.77
C GLY A 57 39.94 3.27 -23.63
N ASP A 58 39.64 2.58 -24.73
CA ASP A 58 38.70 1.44 -24.76
C ASP A 58 39.18 0.30 -23.85
N PHE A 59 40.50 0.06 -23.83
CA PHE A 59 41.13 -0.86 -22.89
C PHE A 59 40.88 -0.44 -21.43
N TYR A 60 41.04 0.84 -21.09
CA TYR A 60 40.76 1.34 -19.74
C TYR A 60 39.27 1.26 -19.36
N ILE A 61 38.34 1.51 -20.29
CA ILE A 61 36.90 1.30 -20.08
C ILE A 61 36.62 -0.17 -19.73
N LYS A 62 37.13 -1.11 -20.53
CA LYS A 62 36.93 -2.55 -20.31
C LYS A 62 37.47 -3.03 -18.96
N ARG A 63 38.51 -2.36 -18.45
CA ARG A 63 39.10 -2.65 -17.13
C ARG A 63 38.39 -1.96 -15.96
N GLY A 64 37.43 -1.08 -16.23
CA GLY A 64 36.78 -0.27 -15.21
C GLY A 64 37.67 0.84 -14.62
N THR A 65 38.80 1.15 -15.24
CA THR A 65 39.71 2.22 -14.82
C THR A 65 39.42 3.51 -15.57
N TYR A 66 38.20 4.01 -15.41
CA TYR A 66 37.62 5.09 -16.22
C TYR A 66 38.41 6.40 -16.19
N GLU A 67 38.99 6.76 -15.04
CA GLU A 67 39.82 7.97 -14.90
C GLU A 67 41.04 7.99 -15.82
N LEU A 68 41.61 6.81 -16.15
CA LEU A 68 42.73 6.72 -17.09
C LEU A 68 42.26 6.82 -18.55
N ALA A 69 40.99 6.52 -18.83
CA ALA A 69 40.43 6.58 -20.18
C ALA A 69 40.16 8.02 -20.65
N ILE A 70 39.71 8.88 -19.72
CA ILE A 70 39.35 10.28 -19.99
C ILE A 70 40.46 11.05 -20.74
N PRO A 71 41.72 11.12 -20.25
CA PRO A 71 42.76 11.87 -20.94
C PRO A 71 43.14 11.28 -22.31
N GLU A 72 43.02 9.96 -22.49
CA GLU A 72 43.29 9.32 -23.80
C GLU A 72 42.22 9.69 -24.83
N TYR A 73 40.94 9.68 -24.44
CA TYR A 73 39.86 10.10 -25.33
C TYR A 73 39.90 11.59 -25.62
N GLN A 74 40.17 12.45 -24.63
CA GLN A 74 40.32 13.89 -24.85
C GLN A 74 41.43 14.18 -25.86
N ALA A 75 42.60 13.55 -25.70
CA ALA A 75 43.70 13.71 -26.64
C ALA A 75 43.41 13.13 -28.04
N ALA A 76 42.58 12.09 -28.13
CA ALA A 76 42.13 11.55 -29.42
C ALA A 76 41.14 12.52 -30.12
N ILE A 77 40.21 13.10 -29.37
CA ILE A 77 39.23 14.10 -29.86
C ILE A 77 39.92 15.39 -30.33
N GLU A 78 41.02 15.79 -29.70
CA GLU A 78 41.84 16.91 -30.19
C GLU A 78 42.40 16.69 -31.60
N LYS A 79 42.59 15.43 -32.00
CA LYS A 79 43.09 15.05 -33.33
C LYS A 79 41.96 14.79 -34.33
N ASP A 80 40.87 14.21 -33.86
CA ASP A 80 39.65 14.00 -34.65
C ASP A 80 38.42 14.31 -33.80
N SER A 81 37.90 15.53 -33.93
CA SER A 81 36.71 15.99 -33.23
C SER A 81 35.40 15.54 -33.91
N THR A 82 35.48 14.80 -35.01
CA THR A 82 34.31 14.36 -35.78
C THR A 82 33.92 12.90 -35.51
N ASP A 83 34.75 12.15 -34.77
CA ASP A 83 34.44 10.77 -34.35
C ASP A 83 33.41 10.75 -33.21
N VAL A 84 32.19 10.36 -33.58
CA VAL A 84 31.04 10.22 -32.66
C VAL A 84 31.31 9.18 -31.57
N GLU A 85 32.01 8.09 -31.88
CA GLU A 85 32.27 7.01 -30.92
C GLU A 85 33.28 7.44 -29.86
N LEU A 86 34.21 8.35 -30.20
CA LEU A 86 35.12 8.96 -29.23
C LEU A 86 34.38 9.83 -28.22
N HIS A 87 33.46 10.70 -28.68
CA HIS A 87 32.62 11.50 -27.79
C HIS A 87 31.73 10.61 -26.91
N TYR A 88 31.16 9.54 -27.47
CA TYR A 88 30.38 8.57 -26.70
C TYR A 88 31.21 7.89 -25.61
N SER A 89 32.41 7.41 -25.95
CA SER A 89 33.29 6.70 -25.03
C SER A 89 33.84 7.62 -23.93
N LEU A 90 34.12 8.89 -24.24
CA LEU A 90 34.43 9.92 -23.25
C LEU A 90 33.23 10.15 -22.31
N GLY A 91 32.02 10.30 -22.86
CA GLY A 91 30.79 10.43 -22.09
C GLY A 91 30.57 9.26 -21.13
N GLN A 92 30.85 8.03 -21.56
CA GLN A 92 30.80 6.83 -20.70
C GLN A 92 31.83 6.90 -19.57
N ALA A 93 33.09 7.24 -19.88
CA ALA A 93 34.13 7.37 -18.87
C ALA A 93 33.74 8.40 -17.80
N LEU A 94 33.24 9.56 -18.22
CA LEU A 94 32.75 10.64 -17.35
C LEU A 94 31.54 10.21 -16.52
N PHE A 95 30.62 9.43 -17.10
CA PHE A 95 29.45 8.91 -16.38
C PHE A 95 29.87 7.98 -15.24
N TYR A 96 30.77 7.03 -15.48
CA TYR A 96 31.22 6.09 -14.46
C TYR A 96 32.12 6.72 -13.39
N THR A 97 32.73 7.88 -13.67
CA THR A 97 33.42 8.70 -12.67
C THR A 97 32.51 9.73 -11.98
N GLN A 98 31.18 9.61 -12.17
CA GLN A 98 30.15 10.48 -11.58
C GLN A 98 30.22 11.94 -12.02
N ARG A 99 30.93 12.25 -13.11
CA ARG A 99 30.99 13.56 -13.74
C ARG A 99 29.80 13.74 -14.69
N TYR A 100 28.59 13.65 -14.13
CA TYR A 100 27.34 13.55 -14.89
C TYR A 100 27.07 14.76 -15.80
N ASN A 101 27.43 15.98 -15.36
CA ASN A 101 27.24 17.17 -16.20
C ASN A 101 28.14 17.15 -17.44
N ASP A 102 29.40 16.74 -17.28
CA ASP A 102 30.34 16.63 -18.39
C ASP A 102 29.91 15.51 -19.35
N ALA A 103 29.50 14.37 -18.80
CA ALA A 103 28.95 13.26 -19.58
C ALA A 103 27.71 13.67 -20.39
N LEU A 104 26.83 14.49 -19.79
CA LEU A 104 25.64 14.99 -20.45
C LEU A 104 25.99 15.85 -21.67
N GLU A 105 26.98 16.73 -21.56
CA GLU A 105 27.42 17.56 -22.68
C GLU A 105 28.03 16.72 -23.81
N GLU A 106 28.82 15.69 -23.49
CA GLU A 106 29.33 14.77 -24.52
C GLU A 106 28.21 13.96 -25.19
N TYR A 107 27.24 13.43 -24.43
CA TYR A 107 26.11 12.70 -25.03
C TYR A 107 25.19 13.59 -25.87
N LYS A 108 25.02 14.86 -25.51
CA LYS A 108 24.33 15.84 -26.37
C LYS A 108 25.08 16.07 -27.68
N ARG A 109 26.41 16.17 -27.64
CA ARG A 109 27.24 16.27 -28.86
C ARG A 109 27.08 15.05 -29.73
N VAL A 110 27.15 13.85 -29.15
CA VAL A 110 26.90 12.58 -29.87
C VAL A 110 25.57 12.62 -30.60
N ALA A 111 24.48 12.97 -29.91
CA ALA A 111 23.14 13.04 -30.50
C ALA A 111 22.99 14.15 -31.56
N ALA A 112 23.79 15.22 -31.49
CA ALA A 112 23.80 16.29 -32.48
C ALA A 112 24.65 15.94 -33.72
N MET A 113 25.75 15.21 -33.55
CA MET A 113 26.65 14.79 -34.62
C MET A 113 26.05 13.64 -35.43
N ASP A 114 25.50 12.63 -34.75
CA ASP A 114 24.82 11.51 -35.38
C ASP A 114 23.53 11.16 -34.59
N PRO A 115 22.38 11.68 -35.01
CA PRO A 115 21.09 11.36 -34.42
C PRO A 115 20.69 9.88 -34.53
N ASP A 116 21.28 9.12 -35.45
CA ASP A 116 20.98 7.70 -35.69
C ASP A 116 21.94 6.76 -34.95
N PHE A 117 22.94 7.30 -34.23
CA PHE A 117 23.81 6.53 -33.35
C PHE A 117 23.05 6.07 -32.09
N ALA A 118 22.45 4.88 -32.17
CA ALA A 118 21.59 4.32 -31.12
C ALA A 118 22.20 4.32 -29.71
N PRO A 119 23.48 3.94 -29.48
CA PRO A 119 24.08 3.96 -28.14
C PRO A 119 24.09 5.36 -27.52
N GLY A 120 24.28 6.41 -28.33
CA GLY A 120 24.22 7.80 -27.92
C GLY A 120 22.83 8.24 -27.47
N GLN A 121 21.80 7.89 -28.25
CA GLN A 121 20.40 8.17 -27.90
C GLN A 121 19.99 7.51 -26.59
N LEU A 122 20.36 6.24 -26.39
CA LEU A 122 20.10 5.53 -25.15
C LEU A 122 20.82 6.17 -23.95
N ALA A 123 22.10 6.50 -24.10
CA ALA A 123 22.90 7.07 -23.01
C ALA A 123 22.41 8.47 -22.60
N LEU A 124 22.03 9.30 -23.58
CA LEU A 124 21.43 10.60 -23.34
C LEU A 124 20.08 10.47 -22.63
N GLY A 125 19.21 9.59 -23.12
CA GLY A 125 17.90 9.31 -22.53
C GLY A 125 17.98 8.76 -21.10
N ASP A 126 18.84 7.77 -20.85
CA ASP A 126 19.06 7.19 -19.51
C ASP A 126 19.59 8.24 -18.52
N LEU A 127 20.55 9.07 -18.95
CA LEU A 127 21.11 10.11 -18.09
C LEU A 127 20.06 11.19 -17.73
N TYR A 128 19.25 11.61 -18.69
CA TYR A 128 18.13 12.51 -18.42
C TYR A 128 17.10 11.90 -17.49
N TYR A 129 16.68 10.65 -17.73
CA TYR A 129 15.73 9.95 -16.87
C TYR A 129 16.25 9.87 -15.42
N ARG A 130 17.51 9.47 -15.22
CA ARG A 130 18.14 9.44 -13.88
C ARG A 130 18.18 10.81 -13.21
N SER A 131 18.41 11.86 -13.99
CA SER A 131 18.42 13.25 -13.52
C SER A 131 17.02 13.78 -13.18
N GLY A 132 15.96 13.11 -13.67
CA GLY A 132 14.56 13.46 -13.45
C GLY A 132 14.13 13.46 -11.98
N GLY A 133 14.77 12.65 -11.14
CA GLY A 133 14.52 12.63 -9.70
C GLY A 133 14.87 13.95 -9.01
N ALA A 134 15.89 14.66 -9.50
CA ALA A 134 16.32 15.96 -8.97
C ALA A 134 15.64 17.14 -9.68
N ASP A 135 15.41 17.02 -10.99
CA ASP A 135 14.70 18.00 -11.79
C ASP A 135 13.71 17.30 -12.73
N ARG A 136 12.42 17.41 -12.41
CA ARG A 136 11.33 16.77 -13.15
C ARG A 136 11.32 17.13 -14.64
N ARG A 137 11.87 18.29 -15.04
CA ARG A 137 11.99 18.67 -16.45
C ARG A 137 12.84 17.69 -17.25
N ARG A 138 13.78 16.99 -16.61
CA ARG A 138 14.66 16.02 -17.29
C ARG A 138 13.91 14.79 -17.79
N TYR A 139 12.77 14.42 -17.21
CA TYR A 139 11.93 13.39 -17.82
C TYR A 139 11.39 13.84 -19.19
N LEU A 140 11.06 15.13 -19.36
CA LEU A 140 10.67 15.66 -20.67
C LEU A 140 11.83 15.61 -21.67
N ASP A 141 13.05 15.92 -21.20
CA ASP A 141 14.26 15.84 -22.03
C ASP A 141 14.62 14.39 -22.42
N ALA A 142 14.33 13.41 -21.56
CA ALA A 142 14.62 11.99 -21.78
C ALA A 142 13.75 11.37 -22.88
N ARG A 143 12.51 11.84 -23.02
CA ARG A 143 11.51 11.26 -23.91
C ARG A 143 11.97 11.12 -25.36
N ALA A 144 12.41 12.22 -25.99
CA ALA A 144 12.76 12.22 -27.41
C ALA A 144 13.93 11.27 -27.75
N PRO A 145 15.06 11.31 -27.00
CA PRO A 145 16.15 10.34 -27.19
C PRO A 145 15.73 8.89 -26.97
N LEU A 146 14.88 8.60 -25.97
CA LEU A 146 14.39 7.24 -25.71
C LEU A 146 13.44 6.76 -26.82
N GLU A 147 12.52 7.60 -27.30
CA GLU A 147 11.66 7.31 -28.45
C GLU A 147 12.51 7.01 -29.68
N LYS A 148 13.51 7.86 -29.98
CA LYS A 148 14.44 7.65 -31.09
C LYS A 148 15.21 6.34 -30.95
N TYR A 149 15.70 6.03 -29.75
CA TYR A 149 16.40 4.76 -29.49
C TYR A 149 15.51 3.55 -29.77
N THR A 150 14.24 3.55 -29.33
CA THR A 150 13.31 2.44 -29.61
C THR A 150 12.98 2.28 -31.10
N GLN A 151 13.10 3.34 -31.90
CA GLN A 151 12.98 3.26 -33.36
C GLN A 151 14.24 2.64 -34.00
N LEU A 152 15.43 2.98 -33.50
CA LEU A 152 16.71 2.48 -34.00
C LEU A 152 16.98 1.02 -33.59
N ALA A 153 16.57 0.63 -32.37
CA ALA A 153 16.75 -0.70 -31.79
C ALA A 153 15.43 -1.29 -31.29
N PRO A 154 14.46 -1.59 -32.18
CA PRO A 154 13.10 -1.98 -31.79
C PRO A 154 13.01 -3.34 -31.09
N SER A 155 14.05 -4.18 -31.18
CA SER A 155 14.14 -5.48 -30.54
C SER A 155 14.84 -5.46 -29.17
N ASP A 156 15.40 -4.32 -28.75
CA ASP A 156 16.08 -4.23 -27.45
C ASP A 156 15.06 -3.93 -26.33
N PRO A 157 14.83 -4.86 -25.38
CA PRO A 157 13.89 -4.66 -24.28
C PRO A 157 14.26 -3.48 -23.38
N LYS A 158 15.56 -3.14 -23.25
CA LYS A 158 16.03 -2.08 -22.34
C LYS A 158 15.49 -0.71 -22.72
N GLY A 159 15.44 -0.41 -24.02
CA GLY A 159 14.92 0.85 -24.54
C GLY A 159 13.45 1.05 -24.21
N TRP A 160 12.64 0.02 -24.48
CA TRP A 160 11.21 0.02 -24.19
C TRP A 160 10.92 0.13 -22.69
N SER A 161 11.71 -0.55 -21.85
CA SER A 161 11.59 -0.47 -20.40
C SER A 161 11.84 0.93 -19.86
N LEU A 162 12.97 1.56 -20.26
CA LEU A 162 13.30 2.92 -19.86
C LEU A 162 12.27 3.94 -20.39
N LEU A 163 11.83 3.80 -21.65
CA LEU A 163 10.80 4.66 -22.23
C LEU A 163 9.48 4.56 -21.47
N GLY A 164 9.04 3.34 -21.14
CA GLY A 164 7.81 3.13 -20.37
C GLY A 164 7.88 3.74 -18.97
N ARG A 165 9.05 3.67 -18.33
CA ARG A 165 9.30 4.29 -17.02
C ARG A 165 9.31 5.81 -17.10
N ASP A 166 9.88 6.38 -18.16
CA ASP A 166 9.88 7.82 -18.40
C ASP A 166 8.45 8.34 -18.63
N TYR A 167 7.67 7.68 -19.48
CA TYR A 167 6.25 7.99 -19.68
C TYR A 167 5.45 7.94 -18.37
N ALA A 168 5.74 6.98 -17.49
CA ALA A 168 5.09 6.91 -16.18
C ALA A 168 5.35 8.17 -15.32
N GLN A 169 6.58 8.70 -15.33
CA GLN A 169 6.95 9.93 -14.61
C GLN A 169 6.29 11.18 -15.20
N LEU A 170 6.07 11.16 -16.52
CA LEU A 170 5.32 12.16 -17.26
C LEU A 170 3.79 12.01 -17.15
N ALA A 171 3.31 11.04 -16.37
CA ALA A 171 1.89 10.70 -16.22
C ALA A 171 1.18 10.29 -17.53
N MET A 172 1.95 9.87 -18.54
CA MET A 172 1.48 9.32 -19.81
C MET A 172 1.20 7.83 -19.63
N LYS A 173 0.09 7.53 -18.95
CA LYS A 173 -0.20 6.19 -18.42
C LYS A 173 -0.44 5.14 -19.50
N ASP A 174 -1.04 5.48 -20.63
CA ASP A 174 -1.34 4.53 -21.71
C ASP A 174 -0.06 4.16 -22.47
N GLU A 175 0.76 5.16 -22.77
CA GLU A 175 2.05 5.01 -23.44
C GLU A 175 3.05 4.24 -22.57
N ALA A 176 3.06 4.52 -21.25
CA ALA A 176 3.85 3.78 -20.28
C ALA A 176 3.52 2.28 -20.30
N LEU A 177 2.23 1.93 -20.21
CA LEU A 177 1.78 0.54 -20.25
C LEU A 177 2.14 -0.14 -21.57
N ALA A 178 1.92 0.55 -22.70
CA ALA A 178 2.26 0.02 -24.02
C ALA A 178 3.76 -0.30 -24.15
N ALA A 179 4.62 0.63 -23.73
CA ALA A 179 6.07 0.46 -23.76
C ALA A 179 6.55 -0.66 -22.81
N MET A 180 6.02 -0.73 -21.59
CA MET A 180 6.37 -1.80 -20.63
C MET A 180 5.89 -3.18 -21.09
N ASN A 181 4.70 -3.26 -21.68
CA ASN A 181 4.21 -4.51 -22.28
C ASN A 181 5.10 -4.96 -23.45
N LYS A 182 5.57 -4.01 -24.27
CA LYS A 182 6.52 -4.30 -25.34
C LYS A 182 7.87 -4.78 -24.78
N ALA A 183 8.38 -4.14 -23.73
CA ALA A 183 9.60 -4.55 -23.05
C ALA A 183 9.50 -5.99 -22.51
N GLU A 184 8.39 -6.33 -21.85
CA GLU A 184 8.14 -7.69 -21.35
C GLU A 184 8.07 -8.73 -22.48
N GLN A 185 7.40 -8.42 -23.59
CA GLN A 185 7.36 -9.30 -24.77
C GLN A 185 8.75 -9.57 -25.37
N LEU A 186 9.65 -8.59 -25.27
CA LEU A 186 11.04 -8.69 -25.70
C LEU A 186 11.96 -9.32 -24.64
N GLY A 187 11.42 -9.70 -23.48
CA GLY A 187 12.12 -10.44 -22.44
C GLY A 187 12.60 -9.62 -21.25
N ASP A 188 12.22 -8.34 -21.11
CA ASP A 188 12.47 -7.62 -19.86
C ASP A 188 11.68 -8.26 -18.71
N LYS A 189 12.36 -8.46 -17.59
CA LYS A 189 11.79 -8.98 -16.34
C LYS A 189 12.22 -8.12 -15.15
N SER A 190 12.54 -6.86 -15.41
CA SER A 190 12.98 -5.94 -14.37
C SER A 190 11.88 -5.74 -13.33
N LYS A 191 12.22 -5.94 -12.05
CA LYS A 191 11.30 -5.71 -10.94
C LYS A 191 10.75 -4.29 -10.95
N GLU A 192 11.60 -3.32 -11.26
CA GLU A 192 11.24 -1.91 -11.29
C GLU A 192 10.17 -1.60 -12.33
N MET A 193 10.25 -2.21 -13.53
CA MET A 193 9.20 -2.10 -14.53
C MET A 193 7.87 -2.62 -14.00
N TYR A 194 7.85 -3.84 -13.45
CA TYR A 194 6.63 -4.42 -12.87
C TYR A 194 6.07 -3.58 -11.73
N THR A 195 6.92 -3.05 -10.84
CA THR A 195 6.48 -2.16 -9.75
C THR A 195 5.80 -0.90 -10.27
N ILE A 196 6.37 -0.25 -11.30
CA ILE A 196 5.81 0.98 -11.86
C ILE A 196 4.53 0.68 -12.64
N ARG A 197 4.51 -0.41 -13.41
CA ARG A 197 3.34 -0.86 -14.16
C ARG A 197 2.17 -1.17 -13.23
N ALA A 198 2.43 -1.94 -12.17
CA ALA A 198 1.45 -2.22 -11.13
C ALA A 198 0.85 -0.95 -10.55
N ARG A 199 1.66 0.06 -10.19
CA ARG A 199 1.15 1.35 -9.66
C ARG A 199 0.19 2.05 -10.62
N ILE A 200 0.47 2.02 -11.92
CA ILE A 200 -0.43 2.56 -12.95
C ILE A 200 -1.75 1.79 -12.96
N GLU A 201 -1.69 0.47 -12.84
CA GLU A 201 -2.88 -0.41 -12.80
C GLU A 201 -3.71 -0.19 -11.54
N VAL A 202 -3.06 0.02 -10.37
CA VAL A 202 -3.76 0.38 -9.14
C VAL A 202 -4.52 1.70 -9.30
N ASP A 203 -3.93 2.69 -9.97
CA ASP A 203 -4.61 3.96 -10.27
C ASP A 203 -5.80 3.79 -11.23
N ARG A 204 -5.72 2.81 -12.14
CA ARG A 204 -6.82 2.40 -13.02
C ARG A 204 -7.85 1.52 -12.31
N LYS A 205 -7.60 1.14 -11.05
CA LYS A 205 -8.41 0.20 -10.27
C LYS A 205 -8.43 -1.21 -10.88
N ASP A 206 -7.43 -1.56 -11.68
CA ASP A 206 -7.21 -2.93 -12.14
C ASP A 206 -6.40 -3.70 -11.10
N TRP A 207 -7.09 -4.10 -10.04
CA TRP A 207 -6.46 -4.72 -8.87
C TRP A 207 -5.84 -6.08 -9.18
N ASN A 208 -6.37 -6.82 -10.17
CA ASN A 208 -5.87 -8.14 -10.52
C ASN A 208 -4.57 -8.03 -11.32
N ALA A 209 -4.51 -7.13 -12.31
CA ALA A 209 -3.28 -6.85 -13.04
C ALA A 209 -2.19 -6.36 -12.09
N ALA A 210 -2.54 -5.39 -11.22
CA ALA A 210 -1.59 -4.82 -10.27
C ALA A 210 -0.99 -5.88 -9.33
N LEU A 211 -1.80 -6.81 -8.81
CA LEU A 211 -1.29 -7.90 -7.97
C LEU A 211 -0.38 -8.85 -8.75
N ALA A 212 -0.73 -9.20 -9.99
CA ALA A 212 0.10 -10.07 -10.83
C ALA A 212 1.48 -9.46 -11.14
N ASP A 213 1.54 -8.15 -11.30
CA ASP A 213 2.80 -7.44 -11.47
C ASP A 213 3.55 -7.27 -10.16
N TYR A 214 2.87 -6.98 -9.05
CA TYR A 214 3.49 -6.92 -7.74
C TYR A 214 4.09 -8.26 -7.30
N ASP A 215 3.56 -9.40 -7.76
CA ASP A 215 4.16 -10.73 -7.55
C ASP A 215 5.53 -10.86 -8.25
N ARG A 216 5.80 -10.07 -9.29
CA ARG A 216 7.07 -10.03 -10.04
C ARG A 216 7.93 -8.80 -9.73
N GLY A 217 7.33 -7.79 -9.13
CA GLY A 217 7.97 -6.55 -8.71
C GLY A 217 8.12 -6.46 -7.20
N GLU A 218 7.97 -5.24 -6.69
CA GLU A 218 8.07 -4.91 -5.28
C GLU A 218 6.92 -3.97 -4.91
N ALA A 219 5.94 -4.51 -4.19
CA ALA A 219 4.78 -3.75 -3.77
C ALA A 219 5.09 -2.88 -2.55
N ALA A 220 4.75 -1.60 -2.62
CA ALA A 220 4.76 -0.72 -1.47
C ALA A 220 3.62 -1.11 -0.51
N PRO A 221 3.83 -1.03 0.82
CA PRO A 221 2.78 -1.29 1.81
C PRO A 221 1.48 -0.52 1.55
N GLU A 222 1.59 0.71 1.06
CA GLU A 222 0.46 1.60 0.79
C GLU A 222 -0.41 1.09 -0.38
N ASP A 223 0.23 0.57 -1.42
CA ASP A 223 -0.46 -0.01 -2.57
C ASP A 223 -1.18 -1.30 -2.19
N LEU A 224 -0.49 -2.19 -1.45
CA LEU A 224 -1.09 -3.40 -0.91
C LEU A 224 -2.27 -3.10 0.01
N LEU A 225 -2.15 -2.05 0.83
CA LEU A 225 -3.19 -1.65 1.76
C LEU A 225 -4.46 -1.21 1.01
N ARG A 226 -4.31 -0.39 -0.02
CA ARG A 226 -5.41 0.06 -0.89
C ARG A 226 -6.12 -1.13 -1.54
N ILE A 227 -5.36 -2.09 -2.08
CA ILE A 227 -5.92 -3.31 -2.69
C ILE A 227 -6.64 -4.17 -1.64
N ALA A 228 -6.03 -4.39 -0.47
CA ALA A 228 -6.60 -5.21 0.60
C ALA A 228 -7.95 -4.66 1.08
N GLN A 229 -8.08 -3.34 1.25
CA GLN A 229 -9.34 -2.70 1.64
C GLN A 229 -10.46 -2.94 0.61
N VAL A 230 -10.15 -2.85 -0.69
CA VAL A 230 -11.11 -3.14 -1.75
C VAL A 230 -11.54 -4.61 -1.73
N LEU A 231 -10.60 -5.52 -1.52
CA LEU A 231 -10.90 -6.96 -1.40
C LEU A 231 -11.81 -7.25 -0.20
N VAL A 232 -11.62 -6.59 0.95
CA VAL A 232 -12.53 -6.70 2.09
C VAL A 232 -13.94 -6.22 1.73
N PHE A 233 -14.05 -5.09 1.02
CA PHE A 233 -15.36 -4.56 0.58
C PHE A 233 -16.06 -5.52 -0.39
N GLN A 234 -15.31 -6.21 -1.25
CA GLN A 234 -15.82 -7.24 -2.16
C GLN A 234 -16.10 -8.58 -1.46
N GLY A 235 -15.84 -8.71 -0.15
CA GLY A 235 -15.99 -9.94 0.61
C GLY A 235 -14.89 -10.97 0.39
N ASN A 236 -13.84 -10.65 -0.37
CA ASN A 236 -12.68 -11.51 -0.61
C ASN A 236 -11.67 -11.45 0.54
N ASN A 237 -12.14 -11.84 1.72
CA ASN A 237 -11.40 -11.75 2.98
C ASN A 237 -10.11 -12.56 2.99
N ALA A 238 -10.06 -13.71 2.31
CA ALA A 238 -8.87 -14.57 2.26
C ALA A 238 -7.70 -13.90 1.52
N ARG A 239 -7.97 -13.28 0.36
CA ARG A 239 -6.95 -12.53 -0.37
C ARG A 239 -6.52 -11.29 0.41
N ALA A 240 -7.47 -10.54 0.98
CA ALA A 240 -7.15 -9.39 1.83
C ALA A 240 -6.25 -9.78 3.01
N GLU A 241 -6.54 -10.91 3.66
CA GLU A 241 -5.71 -11.42 4.76
C GLU A 241 -4.27 -11.68 4.31
N SER A 242 -4.08 -12.30 3.14
CA SER A 242 -2.75 -12.54 2.58
C SER A 242 -1.97 -11.25 2.38
N LEU A 243 -2.62 -10.20 1.87
CA LEU A 243 -1.99 -8.89 1.66
C LEU A 243 -1.67 -8.18 2.98
N TYR A 244 -2.55 -8.24 3.97
CA TYR A 244 -2.24 -7.68 5.29
C TYR A 244 -1.06 -8.41 5.94
N ARG A 245 -0.95 -9.73 5.78
CA ARG A 245 0.20 -10.49 6.27
C ARG A 245 1.50 -10.11 5.55
N SER A 246 1.46 -9.87 4.24
CA SER A 246 2.66 -9.43 3.50
C SER A 246 3.10 -8.03 3.94
N ILE A 247 2.17 -7.08 4.14
CA ILE A 247 2.47 -5.74 4.69
C ILE A 247 3.19 -5.86 6.04
N VAL A 248 2.66 -6.68 6.95
CA VAL A 248 3.23 -6.88 8.30
C VAL A 248 4.59 -7.58 8.26
N ALA A 249 4.83 -8.43 7.27
CA ALA A 249 6.10 -9.12 7.07
C ALA A 249 7.21 -8.19 6.53
N GLN A 250 6.86 -7.17 5.75
CA GLN A 250 7.81 -6.18 5.21
C GLN A 250 8.34 -5.26 6.32
N ASP A 251 7.44 -4.62 7.08
CA ASP A 251 7.78 -3.82 8.25
C ASP A 251 6.64 -3.86 9.25
N SER A 252 6.83 -4.58 10.35
CA SER A 252 5.82 -4.75 11.39
C SER A 252 5.52 -3.51 12.23
N THR A 253 6.29 -2.44 12.09
CA THR A 253 6.20 -1.22 12.92
C THR A 253 5.60 -0.02 12.18
N SER A 254 5.55 -0.07 10.84
CA SER A 254 4.96 0.96 9.98
C SER A 254 3.49 1.28 10.32
N GLY A 255 3.04 2.47 9.93
CA GLY A 255 1.62 2.84 10.00
C GLY A 255 0.72 1.87 9.23
N SER A 256 1.17 1.46 8.03
CA SER A 256 0.50 0.47 7.18
C SER A 256 0.38 -0.89 7.88
N ALA A 257 1.43 -1.35 8.56
CA ALA A 257 1.38 -2.60 9.33
C ALA A 257 0.51 -2.51 10.58
N LYS A 258 0.57 -1.39 11.31
CA LYS A 258 -0.33 -1.13 12.45
C LYS A 258 -1.80 -1.24 12.02
N PHE A 259 -2.15 -0.64 10.89
CA PHE A 259 -3.49 -0.76 10.30
C PHE A 259 -3.79 -2.21 9.87
N ALA A 260 -2.87 -2.86 9.17
CA ALA A 260 -3.03 -4.24 8.71
C ALA A 260 -3.25 -5.23 9.87
N VAL A 261 -2.52 -5.11 10.98
CA VAL A 261 -2.71 -5.94 12.19
C VAL A 261 -4.12 -5.74 12.77
N ASN A 262 -4.62 -4.50 12.80
CA ASN A 262 -5.96 -4.20 13.28
C ASN A 262 -7.03 -4.87 12.41
N GLU A 263 -6.91 -4.76 11.08
CA GLU A 263 -7.85 -5.39 10.15
C GLU A 263 -7.78 -6.93 10.17
N LEU A 264 -6.59 -7.51 10.33
CA LEU A 264 -6.42 -8.95 10.57
C LEU A 264 -7.16 -9.38 11.84
N GLY A 265 -7.05 -8.61 12.93
CA GLY A 265 -7.78 -8.87 14.18
C GLY A 265 -9.30 -8.86 13.97
N LYS A 266 -9.80 -7.86 13.24
CA LYS A 266 -11.23 -7.73 12.89
C LYS A 266 -11.71 -8.88 11.98
N LEU A 267 -10.88 -9.34 11.05
CA LEU A 267 -11.17 -10.50 10.21
C LEU A 267 -11.32 -11.77 11.07
N ARG A 268 -10.39 -12.00 12.01
CA ARG A 268 -10.44 -13.15 12.94
C ARG A 268 -11.65 -13.10 13.87
N PHE A 269 -11.98 -11.91 14.38
CA PHE A 269 -13.19 -11.69 15.17
C PHE A 269 -14.46 -12.03 14.39
N ARG A 270 -14.57 -11.62 13.12
CA ARG A 270 -15.74 -11.91 12.26
C ARG A 270 -15.95 -13.40 12.01
N VAL A 271 -14.87 -14.18 11.87
CA VAL A 271 -14.95 -15.64 11.72
C VAL A 271 -15.06 -16.38 13.07
N LYS A 272 -15.25 -15.63 14.17
CA LYS A 272 -15.40 -16.13 15.56
C LYS A 272 -14.15 -16.85 16.10
N ASP A 273 -13.00 -16.58 15.51
CA ASP A 273 -11.70 -17.03 16.02
C ASP A 273 -11.19 -16.01 17.06
N TYR A 274 -11.88 -15.99 18.20
CA TYR A 274 -11.64 -15.02 19.27
C TYR A 274 -10.22 -15.10 19.87
N PRO A 275 -9.63 -16.29 20.10
CA PRO A 275 -8.24 -16.36 20.57
C PRO A 275 -7.24 -15.74 19.59
N ALA A 276 -7.37 -16.00 18.28
CA ALA A 276 -6.49 -15.39 17.29
C ALA A 276 -6.72 -13.88 17.16
N ALA A 277 -7.97 -13.42 17.28
CA ALA A 277 -8.29 -12.00 17.32
C ALA A 277 -7.59 -11.30 18.50
N VAL A 278 -7.69 -11.86 19.71
CA VAL A 278 -7.02 -11.33 20.90
C VAL A 278 -5.51 -11.23 20.69
N ALA A 279 -4.87 -12.27 20.16
CA ALA A 279 -3.42 -12.24 19.91
C ALA A 279 -3.01 -11.11 18.94
N LEU A 280 -3.79 -10.87 17.89
CA LEU A 280 -3.53 -9.79 16.94
C LEU A 280 -3.73 -8.41 17.56
N PHE A 281 -4.80 -8.23 18.36
CA PHE A 281 -5.03 -6.96 19.05
C PHE A 281 -4.03 -6.71 20.18
N GLN A 282 -3.53 -7.73 20.86
CA GLN A 282 -2.43 -7.60 21.82
C GLN A 282 -1.16 -7.12 21.12
N ARG A 283 -0.86 -7.65 19.93
CA ARG A 283 0.23 -7.13 19.09
C ARG A 283 -0.02 -5.69 18.68
N ARG A 284 -1.27 -5.31 18.35
CA ARG A 284 -1.64 -3.93 18.03
C ARG A 284 -1.37 -2.98 19.21
N ILE A 285 -1.73 -3.40 20.42
CA ILE A 285 -1.51 -2.65 21.68
C ILE A 285 -0.02 -2.50 21.96
N ALA A 286 0.79 -3.55 21.76
CA ALA A 286 2.24 -3.46 21.93
C ALA A 286 2.88 -2.40 21.01
N LEU A 287 2.28 -2.15 19.83
CA LEU A 287 2.72 -1.12 18.87
C LEU A 287 2.11 0.27 19.12
N ASP A 288 0.97 0.34 19.80
CA ASP A 288 0.20 1.55 20.10
C ASP A 288 -0.66 1.32 21.36
N PRO A 289 -0.10 1.61 22.54
CA PRO A 289 -0.80 1.37 23.81
C PRO A 289 -2.04 2.24 24.02
N SER A 290 -2.24 3.27 23.20
CA SER A 290 -3.41 4.17 23.23
C SER A 290 -4.53 3.76 22.27
N ASN A 291 -4.37 2.65 21.55
CA ASN A 291 -5.38 2.22 20.59
C ASN A 291 -6.64 1.66 21.27
N ASP A 292 -7.66 2.51 21.46
CA ASP A 292 -8.93 2.13 22.09
C ASP A 292 -9.64 0.96 21.37
N GLU A 293 -9.54 0.90 20.04
CA GLU A 293 -10.22 -0.10 19.22
C GLU A 293 -9.68 -1.52 19.48
N ALA A 294 -8.37 -1.67 19.67
CA ALA A 294 -7.76 -2.95 20.01
C ALA A 294 -8.25 -3.47 21.37
N TYR A 295 -8.27 -2.62 22.41
CA TYR A 295 -8.83 -2.99 23.71
C TYR A 295 -10.32 -3.35 23.61
N TYR A 296 -11.07 -2.59 22.80
CA TYR A 296 -12.49 -2.83 22.56
C TYR A 296 -12.73 -4.23 21.99
N TYR A 297 -12.04 -4.62 20.91
CA TYR A 297 -12.23 -5.95 20.33
C TYR A 297 -11.68 -7.08 21.19
N ILE A 298 -10.63 -6.84 21.99
CA ILE A 298 -10.19 -7.82 23.01
C ILE A 298 -11.31 -8.05 24.02
N GLY A 299 -11.90 -6.97 24.53
CA GLY A 299 -12.99 -7.05 25.50
C GLY A 299 -14.22 -7.79 24.97
N LEU A 300 -14.61 -7.50 23.71
CA LEU A 300 -15.67 -8.25 23.05
C LEU A 300 -15.30 -9.72 22.83
N SER A 301 -14.06 -10.02 22.45
CA SER A 301 -13.60 -11.39 22.24
C SER A 301 -13.66 -12.19 23.54
N TYR A 302 -13.20 -11.63 24.66
CA TYR A 302 -13.31 -12.26 25.97
C TYR A 302 -14.75 -12.43 26.44
N LYS A 303 -15.64 -11.46 26.14
CA LYS A 303 -17.08 -11.61 26.41
C LYS A 303 -17.66 -12.82 25.70
N GLU A 304 -17.40 -12.98 24.40
CA GLU A 304 -17.89 -14.11 23.62
C GLU A 304 -17.30 -15.45 24.12
N MET A 305 -16.06 -15.43 24.63
CA MET A 305 -15.43 -16.57 25.32
C MET A 305 -15.91 -16.76 26.78
N LYS A 306 -16.82 -15.92 27.28
CA LYS A 306 -17.34 -15.91 28.66
C LYS A 306 -16.29 -15.66 29.75
N GLN A 307 -15.17 -15.04 29.38
CA GLN A 307 -14.11 -14.60 30.29
C GLN A 307 -14.41 -13.17 30.74
N TYR A 308 -15.37 -13.04 31.65
CA TYR A 308 -15.92 -11.74 32.04
C TYR A 308 -14.95 -10.80 32.77
N PRO A 309 -14.04 -11.27 33.66
CA PRO A 309 -13.05 -10.39 34.29
C PRO A 309 -12.14 -9.71 33.25
N GLU A 310 -11.59 -10.49 32.32
CA GLU A 310 -10.69 -10.02 31.27
C GLU A 310 -11.42 -9.12 30.27
N ALA A 311 -12.68 -9.45 29.95
CA ALA A 311 -13.54 -8.61 29.14
C ALA A 311 -13.77 -7.23 29.78
N LEU A 312 -14.03 -7.21 31.08
CA LEU A 312 -14.30 -5.98 31.83
C LEU A 312 -13.06 -5.09 31.89
N ASP A 313 -11.89 -5.64 32.18
CA ASP A 313 -10.64 -4.87 32.23
C ASP A 313 -10.28 -4.27 30.87
N ALA A 314 -10.43 -5.06 29.79
CA ALA A 314 -10.19 -4.58 28.44
C ALA A 314 -11.20 -3.48 28.03
N LEU A 315 -12.49 -3.64 28.32
CA LEU A 315 -13.50 -2.63 27.99
C LEU A 315 -13.39 -1.36 28.82
N ARG A 316 -12.98 -1.45 30.09
CA ARG A 316 -12.62 -0.28 30.90
C ARG A 316 -11.53 0.52 30.22
N ARG A 317 -10.45 -0.16 29.82
CA ARG A 317 -9.35 0.51 29.14
C ARG A 317 -9.76 1.12 27.80
N ALA A 318 -10.64 0.44 27.07
CA ALA A 318 -11.21 0.96 25.82
C ALA A 318 -12.06 2.22 26.02
N ALA A 319 -12.85 2.29 27.09
CA ALA A 319 -13.67 3.46 27.44
C ALA A 319 -12.83 4.63 27.95
N GLU A 320 -11.78 4.36 28.74
CA GLU A 320 -10.81 5.38 29.19
C GLU A 320 -10.06 6.03 28.02
N LEU A 321 -9.61 5.23 27.05
CA LEU A 321 -8.88 5.75 25.87
C LEU A 321 -9.82 6.36 24.82
N GLY A 322 -11.09 5.98 24.84
CA GLY A 322 -12.11 6.34 23.86
C GLY A 322 -13.27 7.11 24.47
N GLU A 323 -13.01 8.11 25.32
CA GLU A 323 -14.03 8.84 26.10
C GLU A 323 -15.17 9.44 25.26
N GLY A 324 -14.90 9.79 24.00
CA GLY A 324 -15.89 10.35 23.07
C GLY A 324 -16.62 9.31 22.21
N LYS A 325 -16.43 8.01 22.43
CA LYS A 325 -16.95 6.95 21.56
C LYS A 325 -18.07 6.16 22.23
N PHE A 326 -19.27 6.30 21.68
CA PHE A 326 -20.48 5.58 22.09
C PHE A 326 -20.24 4.09 22.39
N ASP A 327 -19.64 3.36 21.44
CA ASP A 327 -19.52 1.90 21.54
C ASP A 327 -18.66 1.45 22.73
N ARG A 328 -17.71 2.27 23.17
CA ARG A 328 -16.81 1.91 24.27
C ARG A 328 -17.55 1.90 25.60
N HIS A 329 -18.30 2.97 25.84
CA HIS A 329 -19.17 3.10 27.01
C HIS A 329 -20.36 2.13 26.96
N PHE A 330 -20.98 1.95 25.79
CA PHE A 330 -22.10 1.02 25.62
C PHE A 330 -21.71 -0.40 26.01
N TRP A 331 -20.63 -0.95 25.43
CA TRP A 331 -20.24 -2.33 25.69
C TRP A 331 -19.68 -2.52 27.10
N LEU A 332 -19.02 -1.52 27.69
CA LEU A 332 -18.65 -1.55 29.10
C LEU A 332 -19.89 -1.58 30.02
N GLY A 333 -20.91 -0.78 29.72
CA GLY A 333 -22.17 -0.77 30.44
C GLY A 333 -22.93 -2.10 30.35
N ILE A 334 -22.96 -2.72 29.16
CA ILE A 334 -23.50 -4.07 28.98
C ILE A 334 -22.71 -5.10 29.79
N MET A 335 -21.37 -4.98 29.85
CA MET A 335 -20.56 -5.88 30.68
C MET A 335 -20.81 -5.71 32.17
N TYR A 336 -20.96 -4.47 32.65
CA TYR A 336 -21.36 -4.24 34.04
C TYR A 336 -22.72 -4.85 34.37
N ALA A 337 -23.69 -4.75 33.45
CA ALA A 337 -24.98 -5.39 33.62
C ALA A 337 -24.86 -6.93 33.69
N GLN A 338 -23.96 -7.52 32.88
CA GLN A 338 -23.72 -8.96 32.85
C GLN A 338 -23.09 -9.51 34.14
N VAL A 339 -22.32 -8.68 34.87
CA VAL A 339 -21.71 -9.04 36.17
C VAL A 339 -22.48 -8.44 37.37
N ASP A 340 -23.76 -8.09 37.17
CA ASP A 340 -24.68 -7.55 38.17
C ASP A 340 -24.21 -6.25 38.88
N SER A 341 -23.27 -5.51 38.27
CA SER A 341 -22.84 -4.20 38.74
C SER A 341 -23.78 -3.11 38.22
N VAL A 342 -24.94 -2.97 38.85
CA VAL A 342 -25.99 -2.00 38.46
C VAL A 342 -25.47 -0.56 38.43
N ALA A 343 -24.66 -0.15 39.41
CA ALA A 343 -24.11 1.21 39.47
C ALA A 343 -23.21 1.53 38.26
N GLY A 344 -22.28 0.62 37.93
CA GLY A 344 -21.42 0.75 36.75
C GLY A 344 -22.21 0.72 35.44
N ALA A 345 -23.21 -0.16 35.34
CA ALA A 345 -24.06 -0.24 34.16
C ALA A 345 -24.83 1.07 33.93
N ARG A 346 -25.40 1.66 34.99
CA ARG A 346 -26.10 2.95 34.91
C ARG A 346 -25.20 4.07 34.42
N LEU A 347 -24.00 4.17 34.97
CA LEU A 347 -23.03 5.21 34.62
C LEU A 347 -22.64 5.11 33.13
N GLU A 348 -22.19 3.94 32.69
CA GLU A 348 -21.60 3.78 31.37
C GLU A 348 -22.66 3.75 30.25
N LEU A 349 -23.83 3.15 30.49
CA LEU A 349 -24.94 3.24 29.54
C LEU A 349 -25.49 4.67 29.44
N GLY A 350 -25.49 5.42 30.55
CA GLY A 350 -25.85 6.83 30.56
C GLY A 350 -24.91 7.66 29.68
N ARG A 351 -23.59 7.51 29.89
CA ARG A 351 -22.55 8.14 29.05
C ARG A 351 -22.70 7.77 27.58
N ALA A 352 -22.96 6.50 27.27
CA ALA A 352 -23.19 6.07 25.90
C ALA A 352 -24.35 6.84 25.26
N ILE A 353 -25.49 6.97 25.94
CA ILE A 353 -26.65 7.72 25.42
C ILE A 353 -26.33 9.20 25.20
N GLU A 354 -25.55 9.83 26.10
CA GLU A 354 -25.11 11.23 25.95
C GLU A 354 -24.22 11.43 24.71
N LEU A 355 -23.44 10.41 24.35
CA LEU A 355 -22.56 10.42 23.18
C LEU A 355 -23.28 10.07 21.86
N ASP A 356 -24.53 9.61 21.90
CA ASP A 356 -25.33 9.40 20.69
C ASP A 356 -25.87 10.72 20.14
N SER A 357 -25.08 11.34 19.24
CA SER A 357 -25.46 12.58 18.57
C SER A 357 -26.68 12.47 17.67
N THR A 358 -27.05 11.26 17.25
CA THR A 358 -28.17 11.02 16.31
C THR A 358 -29.48 10.73 17.02
N GLY A 359 -29.42 10.25 18.27
CA GLY A 359 -30.56 9.75 19.04
C GLY A 359 -31.28 8.56 18.40
N THR A 360 -30.75 7.98 17.32
CA THR A 360 -31.40 6.91 16.53
C THR A 360 -30.55 5.65 16.43
N ASN A 361 -29.39 5.61 17.11
CA ASN A 361 -28.58 4.41 17.14
C ASN A 361 -29.35 3.27 17.84
N LYS A 362 -29.43 2.10 17.19
CA LYS A 362 -30.15 0.93 17.72
C LYS A 362 -29.64 0.52 19.11
N ASN A 363 -28.34 0.66 19.36
CA ASN A 363 -27.74 0.36 20.65
C ASN A 363 -28.15 1.38 21.73
N THR A 364 -28.48 2.62 21.36
CA THR A 364 -29.09 3.60 22.27
C THR A 364 -30.45 3.11 22.76
N GLY A 365 -31.25 2.51 21.87
CA GLY A 365 -32.50 1.85 22.26
C GLY A 365 -32.27 0.73 23.29
N VAL A 366 -31.24 -0.10 23.10
CA VAL A 366 -30.85 -1.15 24.06
C VAL A 366 -30.40 -0.55 25.40
N ALA A 367 -29.58 0.50 25.38
CA ALA A 367 -29.13 1.19 26.58
C ALA A 367 -30.30 1.81 27.36
N LEU A 368 -31.20 2.51 26.66
CA LEU A 368 -32.42 3.10 27.24
C LEU A 368 -33.34 2.03 27.82
N ARG A 369 -33.49 0.89 27.14
CA ARG A 369 -34.27 -0.24 27.65
C ARG A 369 -33.71 -0.74 28.98
N GLN A 370 -32.39 -0.95 29.07
CA GLN A 370 -31.74 -1.42 30.31
C GLN A 370 -31.82 -0.39 31.44
N LEU A 371 -31.56 0.89 31.16
CA LEU A 371 -31.71 1.95 32.16
C LEU A 371 -33.17 2.13 32.64
N GLY A 372 -34.13 2.03 31.72
CA GLY A 372 -35.55 2.06 32.02
C GLY A 372 -35.97 0.92 32.95
N PHE A 373 -35.43 -0.29 32.75
CA PHE A 373 -35.63 -1.40 33.67
C PHE A 373 -35.08 -1.11 35.07
N TYR A 374 -33.88 -0.56 35.18
CA TYR A 374 -33.33 -0.17 36.46
C TYR A 374 -34.19 0.88 37.18
N LYS A 375 -34.79 1.81 36.43
CA LYS A 375 -35.75 2.78 36.97
C LYS A 375 -37.07 2.14 37.42
N LEU A 376 -37.55 1.10 36.73
CA LEU A 376 -38.69 0.30 37.20
C LEU A 376 -38.39 -0.37 38.54
N LEU A 377 -37.19 -0.94 38.70
CA LEU A 377 -36.77 -1.55 39.97
C LEU A 377 -36.71 -0.52 41.11
N ASP A 378 -36.24 0.69 40.82
CA ASP A 378 -36.22 1.82 41.76
C ASP A 378 -37.63 2.37 42.06
N ARG A 379 -38.67 1.91 41.34
CA ARG A 379 -40.05 2.44 41.36
C ARG A 379 -40.17 3.89 40.88
N ASP A 380 -39.18 4.38 40.15
CA ASP A 380 -39.20 5.67 39.45
C ASP A 380 -39.90 5.51 38.09
N TYR A 381 -41.22 5.26 38.16
CA TYR A 381 -42.03 4.95 36.98
C TYR A 381 -42.05 6.08 35.93
N PRO A 382 -42.10 7.38 36.29
CA PRO A 382 -42.09 8.45 35.29
C PRO A 382 -40.83 8.44 34.41
N GLU A 383 -39.64 8.34 35.01
CA GLU A 383 -38.40 8.32 34.22
C GLU A 383 -38.22 6.98 33.49
N ALA A 384 -38.65 5.87 34.09
CA ALA A 384 -38.67 4.56 33.43
C ALA A 384 -39.50 4.60 32.14
N ILE A 385 -40.73 5.10 32.20
CA ILE A 385 -41.63 5.22 31.04
C ILE A 385 -40.99 6.09 29.96
N LYS A 386 -40.46 7.26 30.32
CA LYS A 386 -39.81 8.17 29.37
C LYS A 386 -38.64 7.51 28.64
N MET A 387 -37.79 6.76 29.35
CA MET A 387 -36.69 6.01 28.74
C MET A 387 -37.20 4.90 27.82
N LEU A 388 -38.22 4.16 28.24
CA LEU A 388 -38.77 3.01 27.50
C LEU A 388 -39.58 3.44 26.27
N GLU A 389 -40.31 4.55 26.34
CA GLU A 389 -40.97 5.19 25.18
C GLU A 389 -39.93 5.57 24.11
N ARG A 390 -38.80 6.15 24.51
CA ARG A 390 -37.68 6.43 23.59
C ARG A 390 -37.07 5.15 23.02
N ALA A 391 -36.92 4.10 23.83
CA ALA A 391 -36.38 2.82 23.38
C ALA A 391 -37.25 2.18 22.28
N VAL A 392 -38.58 2.14 22.47
CA VAL A 392 -39.51 1.57 21.47
C VAL A 392 -39.68 2.47 20.24
N ALA A 393 -39.46 3.79 20.38
CA ALA A 393 -39.41 4.69 19.22
C ALA A 393 -38.18 4.44 18.33
N ILE A 394 -37.04 4.07 18.93
CA ILE A 394 -35.83 3.69 18.19
C ILE A 394 -35.98 2.31 17.55
N ASN A 395 -36.56 1.36 18.28
CA ASN A 395 -36.80 0.00 17.79
C ASN A 395 -38.17 -0.52 18.25
N ASP A 396 -39.17 -0.37 17.40
CA ASP A 396 -40.55 -0.79 17.68
C ASP A 396 -40.74 -2.31 17.73
N LYS A 397 -39.73 -3.07 17.30
CA LYS A 397 -39.68 -4.54 17.34
C LYS A 397 -38.99 -5.09 18.59
N ASP A 398 -38.48 -4.24 19.49
CA ASP A 398 -37.95 -4.69 20.78
C ASP A 398 -39.11 -5.10 21.71
N SER A 399 -39.48 -6.38 21.67
CA SER A 399 -40.56 -6.93 22.51
C SER A 399 -40.29 -6.70 24.00
N GLN A 400 -39.04 -6.83 24.45
CA GLN A 400 -38.70 -6.64 25.86
C GLN A 400 -38.87 -5.18 26.31
N ALA A 401 -38.55 -4.21 25.44
CA ALA A 401 -38.80 -2.80 25.72
C ALA A 401 -40.30 -2.53 25.92
N TRP A 402 -41.15 -3.09 25.06
CA TRP A 402 -42.61 -2.96 25.18
C TRP A 402 -43.17 -3.60 26.45
N VAL A 403 -42.63 -4.75 26.87
CA VAL A 403 -43.02 -5.40 28.13
C VAL A 403 -42.74 -4.50 29.33
N TRP A 404 -41.53 -3.97 29.41
CA TRP A 404 -41.14 -3.08 30.49
C TRP A 404 -41.92 -1.77 30.44
N LEU A 405 -42.20 -1.23 29.25
CA LEU A 405 -43.03 -0.04 29.09
C LEU A 405 -44.46 -0.27 29.62
N ALA A 406 -45.05 -1.42 29.27
CA ALA A 406 -46.37 -1.80 29.74
C ALA A 406 -46.41 -1.98 31.26
N GLN A 407 -45.38 -2.59 31.86
CA GLN A 407 -45.22 -2.71 33.31
C GLN A 407 -45.07 -1.33 33.97
N GLY A 408 -44.34 -0.40 33.35
CA GLY A 408 -44.23 0.99 33.80
C GLY A 408 -45.57 1.72 33.83
N TYR A 409 -46.36 1.62 32.76
CA TYR A 409 -47.72 2.19 32.74
C TYR A 409 -48.66 1.51 33.75
N GLN A 410 -48.57 0.19 33.90
CA GLN A 410 -49.36 -0.56 34.87
C GLN A 410 -49.06 -0.09 36.30
N ASN A 411 -47.78 0.03 36.66
CA ASN A 411 -47.36 0.40 38.00
C ASN A 411 -47.55 1.89 38.31
N SER A 412 -47.59 2.75 37.28
CA SER A 412 -47.97 4.16 37.42
C SER A 412 -49.48 4.41 37.42
N GLY A 413 -50.30 3.37 37.27
CA GLY A 413 -51.77 3.46 37.27
C GLY A 413 -52.39 3.85 35.93
N ASN A 414 -51.60 3.99 34.86
CA ASN A 414 -52.12 4.28 33.52
C ASN A 414 -52.57 3.01 32.81
N ARG A 415 -53.75 2.50 33.22
CA ARG A 415 -54.34 1.27 32.69
C ARG A 415 -54.50 1.25 31.16
N SER A 416 -54.94 2.36 30.56
CA SER A 416 -55.18 2.43 29.11
C SER A 416 -53.90 2.17 28.33
N LYS A 417 -52.86 2.95 28.61
CA LYS A 417 -51.56 2.81 27.93
C LYS A 417 -50.89 1.47 28.22
N ALA A 418 -51.07 0.91 29.43
CA ALA A 418 -50.58 -0.43 29.75
C ALA A 418 -51.25 -1.51 28.89
N CYS A 419 -52.57 -1.45 28.69
CA CYS A 419 -53.29 -2.37 27.82
C CYS A 419 -52.84 -2.28 26.35
N GLU A 420 -52.61 -1.07 25.85
CA GLU A 420 -52.08 -0.81 24.51
C GLU A 420 -50.68 -1.39 24.34
N ALA A 421 -49.77 -1.09 25.26
CA ALA A 421 -48.39 -1.57 25.22
C ALA A 421 -48.32 -3.10 25.31
N TYR A 422 -49.09 -3.75 26.20
CA TYR A 422 -49.18 -5.22 26.22
C TYR A 422 -49.83 -5.77 24.95
N GLY A 423 -50.76 -5.05 24.33
CA GLY A 423 -51.29 -5.39 23.01
C GLY A 423 -50.20 -5.42 21.95
N ARG A 424 -49.34 -4.40 21.92
CA ARG A 424 -48.21 -4.34 21.01
C ARG A 424 -47.20 -5.48 21.23
N VAL A 425 -46.94 -5.86 22.49
CA VAL A 425 -46.14 -7.05 22.80
C VAL A 425 -46.74 -8.30 22.15
N LEU A 426 -48.05 -8.51 22.29
CA LEU A 426 -48.73 -9.69 21.74
C LEU A 426 -48.85 -9.69 20.21
N ASP A 427 -48.83 -8.52 19.58
CA ASP A 427 -48.70 -8.40 18.12
C ASP A 427 -47.31 -8.85 17.63
N LEU A 428 -46.26 -8.67 18.46
CA LEU A 428 -44.89 -9.12 18.16
C LEU A 428 -44.65 -10.58 18.54
N ASP A 429 -45.16 -11.00 19.70
CA ASP A 429 -45.12 -12.37 20.23
C ASP A 429 -46.42 -12.69 20.97
N SER A 430 -47.32 -13.39 20.27
CA SER A 430 -48.63 -13.78 20.80
C SER A 430 -48.59 -14.68 22.03
N SER A 431 -47.44 -15.30 22.33
CA SER A 431 -47.26 -16.25 23.43
C SER A 431 -46.58 -15.64 24.66
N GLN A 432 -46.23 -14.34 24.62
CA GLN A 432 -45.43 -13.72 25.67
C GLN A 432 -46.17 -13.72 27.03
N PRO A 433 -45.68 -14.47 28.04
CA PRO A 433 -46.38 -14.70 29.31
C PRO A 433 -46.69 -13.44 30.13
N ASP A 434 -45.76 -12.50 30.25
CA ASP A 434 -45.97 -11.28 31.03
C ASP A 434 -47.05 -10.39 30.42
N ALA A 435 -47.16 -10.37 29.09
CA ALA A 435 -48.20 -9.59 28.41
C ALA A 435 -49.59 -10.21 28.54
N LEU A 436 -49.70 -11.53 28.42
CA LEU A 436 -50.96 -12.25 28.68
C LEU A 436 -51.42 -12.05 30.14
N LYS A 437 -50.50 -12.20 31.09
CA LYS A 437 -50.78 -11.98 32.51
C LYS A 437 -51.17 -10.52 32.78
N GLY A 438 -50.43 -9.57 32.22
CA GLY A 438 -50.69 -8.14 32.35
C GLY A 438 -52.08 -7.75 31.85
N LYS A 439 -52.48 -8.20 30.66
CA LYS A 439 -53.83 -7.96 30.13
C LYS A 439 -54.93 -8.56 30.99
N LYS A 440 -54.73 -9.78 31.52
CA LYS A 440 -55.69 -10.44 32.40
C LYS A 440 -55.86 -9.67 33.71
N VAL A 441 -54.76 -9.29 34.36
CA VAL A 441 -54.77 -8.53 35.63
C VAL A 441 -55.43 -7.17 35.45
N LEU A 442 -55.16 -6.49 34.34
CA LEU A 442 -55.73 -5.18 34.03
C LEU A 442 -57.13 -5.27 33.42
N GLY A 443 -57.70 -6.46 33.20
CA GLY A 443 -58.99 -6.62 32.53
C GLY A 443 -59.07 -5.85 31.21
N CYS A 444 -58.02 -5.89 30.39
CA CYS A 444 -58.00 -5.23 29.09
C CYS A 444 -58.97 -5.96 28.17
N GLY A 445 -60.13 -5.36 27.89
CA GLY A 445 -61.15 -5.97 27.03
C GLY A 445 -60.60 -6.35 25.66
N THR A 446 -61.10 -7.44 25.09
CA THR A 446 -60.80 -7.84 23.70
C THR A 446 -61.36 -6.79 22.76
N ALA A 447 -60.52 -5.84 22.30
CA ALA A 447 -60.87 -4.99 21.18
C ALA A 447 -61.03 -5.88 19.95
N THR A 448 -62.28 -6.21 19.63
CA THR A 448 -62.68 -6.78 18.35
C THR A 448 -62.18 -5.84 17.25
N ARG A 449 -61.17 -6.29 16.47
CA ARG A 449 -60.88 -5.70 15.17
C ARG A 449 -62.17 -5.77 14.36
N GLY A 450 -62.77 -4.63 14.06
CA GLY A 450 -63.95 -4.52 13.22
C GLY A 450 -63.67 -5.12 11.84
N GLY A 451 -64.22 -6.30 11.59
CA GLY A 451 -64.58 -6.70 10.23
C GLY A 451 -65.87 -5.96 9.89
N ALA A 452 -65.81 -5.09 8.88
CA ALA A 452 -67.00 -4.55 8.25
C ALA A 452 -67.55 -5.59 7.24
N PRO A 453 -68.88 -5.66 7.08
CA PRO A 453 -69.59 -6.69 6.29
C PRO A 453 -69.43 -6.54 4.77
#